data_AF-A0A919RKA4-F1
#
_entry.id   AF-A0A919RKA4-F1
#
_cell.length_a   1.000
_cell.length_b   1.000
_cell.length_c   1.000
_cell.angle_alpha   90.00
_cell.angle_beta   90.00
_cell.angle_gamma   90.00
#
_symmetry.space_group_name_H-M   'P 1'
#
loop_
_entity.id
_entity.type
_entity.pdbx_description
1 polymer ?
#
loop_
_entity_poly.entity_id
_entity_poly.type
_entity_poly.pdbx_seq_one_letter_code
_entity_poly.pdbx_strand_id
1 'polypeptide(L)'
;MAAHIPSVPRTSGHSPNRALAKLIAVSGASRKALAARVNQHCQAMGKPAHYTHTSVTNWISGMTPRWPTPQAIAAALSERLGRPVSVAEIGMPQPATTSPEIGLDFPRELPRAIDTAAAWWILGDPVNRRAFNRLTFAAAAFATPSTRWLIQPTDTDAATLPSHAPGRRVGAADIAELHDAAEHSRHIDSKYGGGSSGSLLVAACLRDRAVPLLKGTYTDAVGRELFGATAQLGRLAGYSAWDVGDQAGAQRHYIQALRLARAAGDVPLGAYVLASMSL
;
A
#
# COMPACT_ATOMS: atom_id res chain seq x y z
N MET A 1 -58.20 -18.97 4.01
CA MET A 1 -57.08 -19.64 4.73
C MET A 1 -55.78 -19.31 4.02
N ALA A 2 -55.05 -18.29 4.48
CA ALA A 2 -53.71 -17.97 3.98
C ALA A 2 -52.70 -18.41 5.05
N ALA A 3 -51.81 -19.33 4.68
CA ALA A 3 -50.85 -19.95 5.59
C ALA A 3 -49.76 -18.96 6.00
N HIS A 4 -49.58 -18.81 7.31
CA HIS A 4 -48.53 -18.04 7.95
C HIS A 4 -47.20 -18.79 7.79
N ILE A 5 -46.29 -18.26 6.96
CA ILE A 5 -44.92 -18.78 6.80
C ILE A 5 -44.09 -18.23 7.98
N PRO A 6 -43.51 -19.07 8.85
CA PRO A 6 -42.66 -18.59 9.93
C PRO A 6 -41.33 -18.05 9.37
N SER A 7 -40.96 -16.85 9.81
CA SER A 7 -39.72 -16.18 9.47
C SER A 7 -38.51 -16.90 10.09
N VAL A 8 -37.58 -17.34 9.23
CA VAL A 8 -36.28 -17.91 9.64
C VAL A 8 -35.40 -16.77 10.18
N PRO A 9 -34.81 -16.87 11.38
CA PRO A 9 -33.88 -15.87 11.87
C PRO A 9 -32.57 -15.91 11.05
N ARG A 10 -32.15 -14.75 10.53
CA ARG A 10 -30.87 -14.57 9.83
C ARG A 10 -29.71 -14.68 10.82
N THR A 11 -29.12 -15.87 10.97
CA THR A 11 -27.79 -16.00 11.55
C THR A 11 -26.77 -15.55 10.50
N SER A 12 -26.16 -14.38 10.68
CA SER A 12 -24.94 -14.00 9.95
C SER A 12 -23.77 -14.84 10.50
N GLY A 13 -23.82 -16.14 10.23
CA GLY A 13 -22.87 -17.12 10.74
C GLY A 13 -21.55 -17.04 9.99
N HIS A 14 -20.60 -16.30 10.53
CA HIS A 14 -19.20 -16.49 10.14
C HIS A 14 -18.78 -17.89 10.59
N SER A 15 -18.03 -18.61 9.76
CA SER A 15 -17.52 -19.92 10.17
C SER A 15 -16.58 -19.75 11.37
N PRO A 16 -16.71 -20.55 12.45
CA PRO A 16 -15.87 -20.41 13.63
C PRO A 16 -14.38 -20.54 13.30
N ASN A 17 -13.56 -19.63 13.85
CA ASN A 17 -12.11 -19.64 13.68
C ASN A 17 -11.48 -20.66 14.64
N ARG A 18 -11.49 -21.93 14.23
CA ARG A 18 -10.93 -23.06 14.98
C ARG A 18 -9.40 -22.94 15.16
N ALA A 19 -8.71 -22.30 14.22
CA ALA A 19 -7.26 -22.12 14.28
C ALA A 19 -6.86 -21.18 15.43
N LEU A 20 -7.51 -20.02 15.53
CA LEU A 20 -7.32 -19.09 16.65
C LEU A 20 -7.66 -19.75 17.98
N ALA A 21 -8.79 -20.46 18.05
CA ALA A 21 -9.21 -21.16 19.28
C ALA A 21 -8.13 -22.15 19.78
N LYS A 22 -7.55 -22.93 18.86
CA LYS A 22 -6.47 -23.88 19.17
C LYS A 22 -5.22 -23.17 19.69
N LEU A 23 -4.80 -22.09 19.05
CA LEU A 23 -3.60 -21.35 19.46
C LEU A 23 -3.76 -20.70 20.84
N ILE A 24 -4.93 -20.14 21.14
CA ILE A 24 -5.23 -19.57 22.47
C ILE A 24 -5.19 -20.66 23.56
N ALA A 25 -5.72 -21.85 23.26
CA ALA A 25 -5.70 -22.98 24.18
C ALA A 25 -4.25 -23.43 24.45
N VAL A 26 -3.43 -23.58 23.41
CA VAL A 26 -2.01 -23.96 23.54
C VAL A 26 -1.20 -22.89 24.27
N SER A 27 -1.50 -21.60 24.06
CA SER A 27 -0.77 -20.52 24.72
C SER A 27 -1.13 -20.33 26.20
N GLY A 28 -2.16 -21.02 26.70
CA GLY A 28 -2.66 -20.87 28.07
C GLY A 28 -3.02 -19.42 28.42
N ALA A 29 -3.46 -18.62 27.44
CA ALA A 29 -3.77 -17.21 27.64
C ALA A 29 -5.25 -17.05 27.98
N SER A 30 -5.57 -16.30 29.03
CA SER A 30 -6.96 -15.90 29.24
C SER A 30 -7.40 -14.91 28.16
N ARG A 31 -8.67 -14.94 27.77
CA ARG A 31 -9.22 -13.99 26.76
C ARG A 31 -9.02 -12.54 27.18
N LYS A 32 -9.10 -12.24 28.49
CA LYS A 32 -8.84 -10.90 29.04
C LYS A 32 -7.37 -10.50 28.87
N ALA A 33 -6.43 -11.39 29.20
CA ALA A 33 -4.99 -11.12 29.05
C ALA A 33 -4.59 -10.95 27.58
N LEU A 34 -5.14 -11.78 26.68
CA LEU A 34 -4.91 -11.64 25.24
C LEU A 34 -5.41 -10.29 24.73
N ALA A 35 -6.64 -9.89 25.09
CA ALA A 35 -7.20 -8.60 24.68
C ALA A 35 -6.33 -7.42 25.15
N ALA A 36 -5.87 -7.46 26.39
CA ALA A 36 -4.96 -6.44 26.93
C ALA A 36 -3.65 -6.36 26.14
N ARG A 37 -3.05 -7.51 25.80
CA ARG A 37 -1.81 -7.54 25.02
C ARG A 37 -2.00 -7.10 23.58
N VAL A 38 -3.13 -7.44 22.95
CA VAL A 38 -3.50 -6.94 21.62
C VAL A 38 -3.62 -5.43 21.62
N ASN A 39 -4.26 -4.83 22.62
CA ASN A 39 -4.37 -3.37 22.73
C ASN A 39 -3.01 -2.69 22.84
N GLN A 40 -2.07 -3.27 23.59
CA GLN A 40 -0.69 -2.78 23.69
C GLN A 40 0.05 -2.86 22.35
N HIS A 41 -0.10 -3.95 21.61
CA HIS A 41 0.45 -4.07 20.25
C HIS A 41 -0.18 -3.07 19.27
N CYS A 42 -1.50 -2.87 19.32
CA CYS A 42 -2.19 -1.85 18.53
C CYS A 42 -1.70 -0.42 18.86
N GLN A 43 -1.45 -0.13 20.13
CA GLN A 43 -0.86 1.13 20.57
C GLN A 43 0.57 1.32 20.04
N ALA A 44 1.40 0.28 20.10
CA ALA A 44 2.77 0.31 19.54
C ALA A 44 2.79 0.49 18.02
N MET A 45 1.72 0.05 17.32
CA MET A 45 1.51 0.27 15.88
C MET A 45 0.89 1.65 15.55
N GLY A 46 0.71 2.54 16.52
CA GLY A 46 0.15 3.88 16.31
C GLY A 46 -1.37 3.93 16.06
N LYS A 47 -2.09 2.81 16.29
CA LYS A 47 -3.55 2.72 16.12
C LYS A 47 -4.18 2.19 17.42
N PRO A 48 -4.34 3.04 18.45
CA PRO A 48 -4.87 2.60 19.74
C PRO A 48 -6.27 2.01 19.59
N ALA A 49 -6.51 0.91 20.30
CA ALA A 49 -7.77 0.17 20.28
C ALA A 49 -8.13 -0.31 21.69
N HIS A 50 -9.42 -0.56 21.91
CA HIS A 50 -9.96 -1.01 23.20
C HIS A 50 -10.73 -2.32 23.05
N TYR A 51 -10.01 -3.42 22.85
CA TYR A 51 -10.58 -4.75 22.81
C TYR A 51 -10.73 -5.36 24.21
N THR A 52 -11.75 -6.19 24.37
CA THR A 52 -12.07 -6.90 25.61
C THR A 52 -12.13 -8.40 25.38
N HIS A 53 -12.36 -9.17 26.44
CA HIS A 53 -12.57 -10.63 26.33
C HIS A 53 -13.71 -11.00 25.37
N THR A 54 -14.74 -10.15 25.24
CA THR A 54 -15.85 -10.32 24.28
C THR A 54 -15.38 -10.20 22.84
N SER A 55 -14.47 -9.27 22.55
CA SER A 55 -13.85 -9.15 21.22
C SER A 55 -13.13 -10.43 20.82
N VAL A 56 -12.39 -11.04 21.77
CA VAL A 56 -11.71 -12.33 21.55
C VAL A 56 -12.70 -13.45 21.30
N THR A 57 -13.82 -13.50 22.03
CA THR A 57 -14.90 -14.47 21.76
C THR A 57 -15.46 -14.29 20.35
N ASN A 58 -15.71 -13.06 19.92
CA ASN A 58 -16.20 -12.77 18.56
C ASN A 58 -15.20 -13.20 17.49
N TRP A 59 -13.90 -13.03 17.73
CA TRP A 59 -12.84 -13.49 16.81
C TRP A 59 -12.82 -15.02 16.68
N ILE A 60 -12.98 -15.73 17.80
CA ILE A 60 -13.12 -17.20 17.82
C ILE A 60 -14.38 -17.64 17.06
N SER A 61 -15.47 -16.89 17.15
CA SER A 61 -16.72 -17.14 16.42
C SER A 61 -16.65 -16.78 14.92
N GLY A 62 -15.50 -16.31 14.42
CA GLY A 62 -15.27 -16.07 12.99
C GLY A 62 -15.28 -14.60 12.57
N MET A 63 -15.48 -13.64 13.49
CA MET A 63 -15.35 -12.22 13.17
C MET A 63 -13.88 -11.87 12.92
N THR A 64 -13.58 -11.25 11.78
CA THR A 64 -12.23 -10.74 11.50
C THR A 64 -12.18 -9.23 11.78
N PRO A 65 -11.35 -8.77 12.72
CA PRO A 65 -11.19 -7.35 12.99
C PRO A 65 -10.45 -6.65 11.83
N ARG A 66 -10.67 -5.35 11.67
CA ARG A 66 -9.98 -4.54 10.66
C ARG A 66 -8.47 -4.46 10.95
N TRP A 67 -7.68 -4.24 9.91
CA TRP A 67 -6.24 -4.03 10.02
C TRP A 67 -5.90 -2.79 10.85
N PRO A 68 -4.85 -2.84 11.70
CA PRO A 68 -3.81 -3.88 11.84
C PRO A 68 -4.10 -4.95 12.91
N THR A 69 -5.31 -5.03 13.46
CA THR A 69 -5.60 -5.90 14.61
C THR A 69 -5.24 -7.37 14.43
N PRO A 70 -5.44 -8.01 13.24
CA PRO A 70 -4.96 -9.38 13.03
C PRO A 70 -3.44 -9.55 13.25
N GLN A 71 -2.61 -8.55 12.91
CA GLN A 71 -1.16 -8.56 13.22
C GLN A 71 -0.92 -8.49 14.72
N ALA A 72 -1.65 -7.63 15.43
CA ALA A 72 -1.53 -7.49 16.88
C ALA A 72 -1.91 -8.79 17.61
N ILE A 73 -2.92 -9.53 17.12
CA ILE A 73 -3.29 -10.86 17.64
C ILE A 73 -2.17 -11.87 17.43
N ALA A 74 -1.62 -11.95 16.21
CA ALA A 74 -0.52 -12.84 15.90
C ALA A 74 0.75 -12.52 16.71
N ALA A 75 1.07 -11.23 16.90
CA ALA A 75 2.18 -10.77 17.72
C ALA A 75 2.02 -11.14 19.20
N ALA A 76 0.83 -10.91 19.77
CA ALA A 76 0.54 -11.26 21.16
C ALA A 76 0.65 -12.78 21.41
N LEU A 77 0.20 -13.61 20.47
CA LEU A 77 0.36 -15.06 20.56
C LEU A 77 1.80 -15.51 20.33
N SER A 78 2.52 -14.87 19.41
CA SER A 78 3.94 -15.17 19.15
C SER A 78 4.79 -14.96 20.40
N GLU A 79 4.61 -13.82 21.05
CA GLU A 79 5.29 -13.47 22.29
C GLU A 79 4.98 -14.47 23.40
N ARG A 80 3.70 -14.83 23.56
CA ARG A 80 3.26 -15.78 24.59
C ARG A 80 3.79 -17.20 24.36
N LEU A 81 3.87 -17.63 23.11
CA LEU A 81 4.32 -18.97 22.71
C LEU A 81 5.83 -19.09 22.54
N GLY A 82 6.57 -17.98 22.56
CA GLY A 82 8.03 -17.98 22.37
C GLY A 82 8.46 -18.37 20.95
N ARG A 83 7.54 -18.36 19.97
CA ARG A 83 7.84 -18.63 18.56
C ARG A 83 7.05 -17.70 17.64
N PRO A 84 7.51 -17.46 16.40
CA PRO A 84 6.71 -16.74 15.42
C PRO A 84 5.37 -17.46 15.14
N VAL A 85 4.28 -16.69 15.15
CA VAL A 85 2.92 -17.09 14.75
C VAL A 85 2.46 -16.13 13.67
N SER A 86 1.98 -16.64 12.54
CA SER A 86 1.53 -15.81 11.42
C SER A 86 0.02 -15.49 11.48
N VAL A 87 -0.42 -14.48 10.73
CA VAL A 87 -1.86 -14.14 10.60
C VAL A 87 -2.64 -15.29 9.94
N ALA A 88 -2.02 -15.99 8.97
CA ALA A 88 -2.60 -17.18 8.37
C ALA A 88 -2.75 -18.32 9.40
N GLU A 89 -1.78 -18.49 10.31
CA GLU A 89 -1.82 -19.53 11.34
C GLU A 89 -2.92 -19.29 12.38
N ILE A 90 -3.26 -18.03 12.69
CA ILE A 90 -4.43 -17.70 13.52
C ILE A 90 -5.76 -17.80 12.74
N GLY A 91 -5.76 -18.29 11.50
CA GLY A 91 -6.96 -18.50 10.69
C GLY A 91 -7.68 -17.21 10.30
N MET A 92 -6.98 -16.08 10.24
CA MET A 92 -7.53 -14.81 9.77
C MET A 92 -7.03 -14.50 8.36
N PRO A 93 -7.87 -13.90 7.49
CA PRO A 93 -7.44 -13.52 6.16
C PRO A 93 -6.35 -12.45 6.27
N GLN A 94 -5.18 -12.78 5.76
CA GLN A 94 -4.14 -11.81 5.50
C GLN A 94 -4.59 -10.98 4.27
N PRO A 95 -4.53 -9.64 4.30
CA PRO A 95 -4.66 -8.83 3.11
C PRO A 95 -3.53 -9.35 2.24
N ALA A 96 -3.90 -9.78 1.03
CA ALA A 96 -3.06 -10.53 0.10
C ALA A 96 -1.60 -10.25 0.41
N THR A 97 -0.92 -11.23 1.01
CA THR A 97 0.47 -11.13 1.44
C THR A 97 1.21 -10.51 0.27
N THR A 98 1.50 -9.23 0.42
CA THR A 98 2.03 -8.40 -0.64
C THR A 98 3.32 -9.10 -1.04
N SER A 99 3.38 -9.64 -2.27
CA SER A 99 4.57 -10.32 -2.78
C SER A 99 5.80 -9.47 -2.43
N PRO A 100 6.92 -10.08 -2.00
CA PRO A 100 8.17 -9.35 -1.79
C PRO A 100 8.54 -8.45 -3.00
N GLU A 101 8.05 -8.81 -4.18
CA GLU A 101 8.24 -8.12 -5.45
C GLU A 101 7.31 -6.92 -5.69
N ILE A 102 6.39 -6.59 -4.78
CA ILE A 102 5.48 -5.46 -5.00
C ILE A 102 6.25 -4.15 -5.11
N GLY A 103 5.91 -3.39 -6.15
CA GLY A 103 6.62 -2.18 -6.54
C GLY A 103 7.87 -2.43 -7.39
N LEU A 104 8.28 -3.69 -7.63
CA LEU A 104 9.39 -4.04 -8.53
C LEU A 104 8.92 -4.40 -9.95
N ASP A 105 7.63 -4.67 -10.13
CA ASP A 105 7.07 -4.95 -11.45
C ASP A 105 7.02 -3.72 -12.35
N PHE A 106 7.24 -3.95 -13.65
CA PHE A 106 6.99 -3.00 -14.74
C PHE A 106 5.95 -3.58 -15.71
N PRO A 107 4.64 -3.52 -15.37
CA PRO A 107 3.58 -4.13 -16.17
C PRO A 107 3.47 -3.47 -17.55
N ARG A 108 3.14 -4.26 -18.59
CA ARG A 108 2.86 -3.69 -19.93
C ARG A 108 1.55 -2.92 -19.93
N GLU A 109 0.54 -3.48 -19.27
CA GLU A 109 -0.80 -2.90 -19.17
C GLU A 109 -0.85 -1.80 -18.11
N LEU A 110 -1.41 -0.65 -18.49
CA LEU A 110 -1.56 0.49 -17.59
C LEU A 110 -2.46 0.21 -16.37
N PRO A 111 -3.65 -0.43 -16.46
CA PRO A 111 -4.46 -0.65 -15.25
C PRO A 111 -3.70 -1.49 -14.21
N ARG A 112 -2.91 -2.47 -14.65
CA ARG A 112 -2.01 -3.22 -13.76
C ARG A 112 -0.91 -2.35 -13.17
N ALA A 113 -0.32 -1.43 -13.94
CA ALA A 113 0.66 -0.49 -13.41
C ALA A 113 0.06 0.43 -12.33
N ILE A 114 -1.15 0.93 -12.53
CA ILE A 114 -1.87 1.74 -11.54
C ILE A 114 -2.13 0.93 -10.27
N ASP A 115 -2.59 -0.32 -10.40
CA ASP A 115 -2.84 -1.19 -9.25
C ASP A 115 -1.56 -1.53 -8.48
N THR A 116 -0.45 -1.80 -9.17
CA THR A 116 0.85 -2.06 -8.53
C THR A 116 1.36 -0.83 -7.78
N ALA A 117 1.29 0.36 -8.39
CA ALA A 117 1.70 1.61 -7.76
C ALA A 117 0.83 1.95 -6.54
N ALA A 118 -0.50 1.80 -6.69
CA ALA A 118 -1.45 2.02 -5.60
C ALA A 118 -1.25 1.04 -4.44
N ALA A 119 -1.04 -0.24 -4.75
CA ALA A 119 -0.73 -1.24 -3.74
C ALA A 119 0.56 -0.89 -2.98
N TRP A 120 1.62 -0.46 -3.69
CA TRP A 120 2.87 -0.03 -3.07
C TRP A 120 2.67 1.18 -2.13
N TRP A 121 2.01 2.25 -2.59
CA TRP A 121 1.86 3.46 -1.78
C TRP A 121 0.85 3.32 -0.63
N ILE A 122 -0.14 2.42 -0.74
CA ILE A 122 -1.07 2.13 0.36
C ILE A 122 -0.45 1.17 1.38
N LEU A 123 0.21 0.09 0.92
CA LEU A 123 0.63 -1.02 1.78
C LEU A 123 2.08 -0.87 2.28
N GLY A 124 2.91 -0.18 1.52
CA GLY A 124 4.32 0.13 1.80
C GLY A 124 4.55 1.32 2.75
N ASP A 125 3.50 1.73 3.49
CA ASP A 125 3.57 2.78 4.52
C ASP A 125 4.82 2.63 5.41
N PRO A 126 5.51 3.72 5.81
CA PRO A 126 6.66 3.70 6.71
C PRO A 126 6.47 2.86 7.99
N VAL A 127 5.24 2.62 8.45
CA VAL A 127 4.95 1.74 9.60
C VAL A 127 5.17 0.24 9.27
N ASN A 128 4.99 -0.19 8.02
CA ASN A 128 5.21 -1.57 7.55
C ASN A 128 6.62 -1.82 6.97
N ARG A 129 7.49 -0.80 6.90
CA ARG A 129 8.87 -0.90 6.38
C ARG A 129 9.67 -2.03 7.01
N ARG A 130 9.52 -2.33 8.30
CA ARG A 130 10.29 -3.41 8.96
C ARG A 130 10.01 -4.81 8.43
N ALA A 131 8.82 -5.05 7.87
CA ALA A 131 8.47 -6.33 7.26
C ALA A 131 8.98 -6.46 5.81
N PHE A 132 9.01 -5.36 5.05
CA PHE A 132 9.48 -5.31 3.66
C PHE A 132 10.99 -5.08 3.51
N ASN A 133 11.64 -4.40 4.45
CA ASN A 133 13.09 -4.13 4.48
C ASN A 133 13.96 -5.39 4.68
N ARG A 134 13.36 -6.59 4.73
CA ARG A 134 14.11 -7.84 4.60
C ARG A 134 14.60 -8.11 3.18
N LEU A 135 14.17 -7.32 2.20
CA LEU A 135 14.64 -7.40 0.82
C LEU A 135 15.72 -6.35 0.58
N THR A 136 16.92 -6.83 0.27
CA THR A 136 18.06 -6.01 -0.14
C THR A 136 17.79 -5.38 -1.50
N PHE A 137 18.27 -4.15 -1.71
CA PHE A 137 18.39 -3.56 -3.05
C PHE A 137 19.02 -4.55 -4.02
N ALA A 138 18.44 -4.70 -5.21
CA ALA A 138 18.97 -5.56 -6.26
C ALA A 138 19.08 -4.78 -7.57
N ALA A 139 20.31 -4.44 -7.99
CA ALA A 139 20.55 -3.72 -9.25
C ALA A 139 19.89 -4.41 -10.46
N ALA A 140 19.84 -5.75 -10.47
CA ALA A 140 19.18 -6.54 -11.51
C ALA A 140 17.67 -6.26 -11.65
N ALA A 141 16.98 -5.77 -10.60
CA ALA A 141 15.57 -5.44 -10.67
C ALA A 141 15.28 -4.23 -11.59
N PHE A 142 16.29 -3.42 -11.91
CA PHE A 142 16.16 -2.34 -12.90
C PHE A 142 16.29 -2.81 -14.35
N ALA A 143 16.86 -3.99 -14.61
CA ALA A 143 17.14 -4.45 -15.97
C ALA A 143 15.86 -4.51 -16.85
N THR A 144 14.79 -5.09 -16.33
CA THR A 144 13.51 -5.18 -17.06
C THR A 144 12.83 -3.82 -17.25
N PRO A 145 12.63 -3.00 -16.20
CA PRO A 145 12.10 -1.63 -16.33
C PRO A 145 12.88 -0.79 -17.35
N SER A 146 14.21 -0.72 -17.23
CA SER A 146 15.06 0.10 -18.09
C SER A 146 15.01 -0.37 -19.54
N THR A 147 15.14 -1.67 -19.79
CA THR A 147 15.09 -2.22 -21.15
C THR A 147 13.73 -1.97 -21.81
N ARG A 148 12.63 -2.24 -21.11
CA ARG A 148 11.28 -2.05 -21.67
C ARG A 148 10.96 -0.58 -21.94
N TRP A 149 11.43 0.33 -21.09
CA TRP A 149 11.26 1.75 -21.30
C TRP A 149 12.09 2.25 -22.49
N LEU A 150 13.35 1.83 -22.60
CA LEU A 150 14.22 2.20 -23.72
C LEU A 150 13.69 1.71 -25.08
N ILE A 151 13.05 0.54 -25.13
CA ILE A 151 12.42 0.01 -26.35
C ILE A 151 11.16 0.81 -26.72
N GLN A 152 10.36 1.17 -25.72
CA GLN A 152 9.10 1.89 -25.92
C GLN A 152 8.86 2.87 -24.76
N PRO A 153 9.25 4.15 -24.92
CA PRO A 153 9.22 5.12 -23.84
C PRO A 153 7.83 5.73 -23.61
N THR A 154 6.88 5.53 -24.53
CA THR A 154 5.54 6.10 -24.47
C THR A 154 4.46 5.05 -24.75
N ASP A 155 3.36 5.12 -24.00
CA ASP A 155 2.16 4.33 -24.28
C ASP A 155 1.27 5.06 -25.30
N THR A 156 0.83 4.33 -26.33
CA THR A 156 0.00 4.85 -27.42
C THR A 156 -1.42 5.18 -26.94
N ASP A 157 -2.03 4.28 -26.15
CA ASP A 157 -3.42 4.39 -25.66
C ASP A 157 -3.46 4.55 -24.13
N ALA A 158 -2.72 5.53 -23.62
CA ALA A 158 -2.44 5.64 -22.20
C ALA A 158 -3.66 6.01 -21.32
N ALA A 159 -4.83 6.40 -21.84
CA ALA A 159 -5.94 6.75 -20.93
C ALA A 159 -7.36 6.42 -21.40
N THR A 160 -7.51 5.54 -22.39
CA THR A 160 -8.80 4.86 -22.66
C THR A 160 -8.97 3.65 -21.73
N LEU A 161 -8.89 3.87 -20.42
CA LEU A 161 -9.40 2.87 -19.48
C LEU A 161 -10.92 2.83 -19.61
N PRO A 162 -11.54 1.67 -19.85
CA PRO A 162 -12.98 1.55 -19.83
C PRO A 162 -13.52 2.03 -18.48
N SER A 163 -14.26 3.14 -18.48
CA SER A 163 -14.99 3.63 -17.32
C SER A 163 -15.94 2.52 -16.86
N HIS A 164 -15.54 1.75 -15.85
CA HIS A 164 -16.35 0.63 -15.33
C HIS A 164 -16.90 0.90 -13.92
N ALA A 165 -16.78 2.13 -13.41
CA ALA A 165 -17.45 2.54 -12.19
C ALA A 165 -17.73 4.06 -12.19
N PRO A 166 -18.77 4.54 -11.47
CA PRO A 166 -18.93 5.95 -11.17
C PRO A 166 -17.81 6.41 -10.21
N GLY A 167 -16.65 6.72 -10.77
CA GLY A 167 -15.49 7.27 -10.06
C GLY A 167 -15.54 8.80 -10.00
N ARG A 168 -14.72 9.38 -9.11
CA ARG A 168 -14.47 10.83 -9.09
C ARG A 168 -13.94 11.28 -10.45
N ARG A 169 -14.57 12.30 -11.05
CA ARG A 169 -14.02 12.96 -12.25
C ARG A 169 -12.80 13.75 -11.83
N VAL A 170 -11.67 13.46 -12.47
CA VAL A 170 -10.41 14.18 -12.25
C VAL A 170 -10.37 15.38 -13.18
N GLY A 171 -9.99 16.53 -12.65
CA GLY A 171 -9.85 17.78 -13.40
C GLY A 171 -8.49 18.44 -13.20
N ALA A 172 -8.27 19.55 -13.92
CA ALA A 172 -7.03 20.32 -13.87
C ALA A 172 -6.66 20.80 -12.47
N ALA A 173 -7.65 21.13 -11.62
CA ALA A 173 -7.41 21.54 -10.23
C ALA A 173 -6.79 20.41 -9.39
N ASP A 174 -7.22 19.15 -9.60
CA ASP A 174 -6.66 18.00 -8.91
C ASP A 174 -5.20 17.77 -9.30
N ILE A 175 -4.88 17.98 -10.58
CA ILE A 175 -3.54 17.83 -11.15
C ILE A 175 -2.63 18.96 -10.66
N ALA A 176 -3.12 20.20 -10.66
CA ALA A 176 -2.40 21.36 -10.14
C ALA A 176 -1.97 21.13 -8.68
N GLU A 177 -2.84 20.54 -7.86
CA GLU A 177 -2.50 20.21 -6.48
C GLU A 177 -1.35 19.20 -6.36
N LEU A 178 -1.25 18.22 -7.26
CA LEU A 178 -0.12 17.28 -7.29
C LEU A 178 1.17 17.98 -7.70
N HIS A 179 1.10 18.92 -8.64
CA HIS A 179 2.25 19.73 -9.03
C HIS A 179 2.73 20.64 -7.90
N ASP A 180 1.81 21.32 -7.22
CA ASP A 180 2.09 22.18 -6.07
C ASP A 180 2.76 21.37 -4.95
N ALA A 181 2.26 20.17 -4.67
CA ALA A 181 2.88 19.28 -3.69
C ALA A 181 4.32 18.88 -4.08
N ALA A 182 4.57 18.59 -5.36
CA ALA A 182 5.90 18.27 -5.85
C ALA A 182 6.86 19.46 -5.77
N GLU A 183 6.39 20.66 -6.12
CA GLU A 183 7.18 21.89 -6.04
C GLU A 183 7.48 22.29 -4.61
N HIS A 184 6.48 22.21 -3.74
CA HIS A 184 6.63 22.48 -2.32
C HIS A 184 7.67 21.55 -1.68
N SER A 185 7.64 20.25 -2.01
CA SER A 185 8.67 19.31 -1.54
C SER A 185 10.07 19.68 -2.03
N ARG A 186 10.23 20.04 -3.31
CA ARG A 186 11.53 20.48 -3.84
C ARG A 186 12.06 21.72 -3.13
N HIS A 187 11.18 22.67 -2.83
CA HIS A 187 11.54 23.89 -2.12
C HIS A 187 11.97 23.58 -0.66
N ILE A 188 11.25 22.69 0.04
CA ILE A 188 11.64 22.23 1.37
C ILE A 188 13.01 21.54 1.33
N ASP A 189 13.21 20.59 0.41
CA ASP A 189 14.48 19.84 0.29
C ASP A 189 15.66 20.77 -0.02
N SER A 190 15.45 21.77 -0.89
CA SER A 190 16.49 22.76 -1.24
C SER A 190 16.86 23.67 -0.07
N LYS A 191 15.89 23.99 0.80
CA LYS A 191 16.06 24.95 1.90
C LYS A 191 16.60 24.32 3.18
N TYR A 192 16.22 23.07 3.47
CA TYR A 192 16.52 22.41 4.75
C TYR A 192 17.46 21.20 4.60
N GLY A 193 17.88 20.85 3.38
CA GLY A 193 18.61 19.61 3.07
C GLY A 193 17.66 18.40 3.10
N GLY A 194 18.11 17.23 2.60
CA GLY A 194 17.33 16.00 2.37
C GLY A 194 16.77 15.28 3.62
N GLY A 195 16.41 16.03 4.67
CA GLY A 195 15.93 15.53 5.95
C GLY A 195 14.41 15.56 6.11
N SER A 196 13.80 14.39 5.96
CA SER A 196 12.50 13.90 6.51
C SER A 196 11.19 14.63 6.20
N SER A 197 11.12 15.96 6.16
CA SER A 197 9.82 16.67 6.12
C SER A 197 9.20 16.68 4.72
N GLY A 198 9.99 16.99 3.67
CA GLY A 198 9.54 16.89 2.28
C GLY A 198 9.16 15.45 1.89
N SER A 199 9.97 14.48 2.31
CA SER A 199 9.73 13.05 2.09
C SER A 199 8.38 12.55 2.60
N LEU A 200 8.02 12.90 3.84
CA LEU A 200 6.75 12.48 4.44
C LEU A 200 5.54 13.11 3.72
N LEU A 201 5.67 14.35 3.26
CA LEU A 201 4.62 15.03 2.49
C LEU A 201 4.41 14.36 1.14
N VAL A 202 5.47 14.02 0.41
CA VAL A 202 5.37 13.34 -0.89
C VAL A 202 4.75 11.95 -0.74
N ALA A 203 5.19 11.17 0.26
CA ALA A 203 4.64 9.84 0.51
C ALA A 203 3.15 9.89 0.88
N ALA A 204 2.75 10.85 1.72
CA ALA A 204 1.34 11.08 2.07
C ALA A 204 0.54 11.54 0.84
N CYS A 205 1.07 12.46 0.03
CA CYS A 205 0.42 12.93 -1.19
C CYS A 205 0.18 11.78 -2.19
N LEU A 206 1.19 10.92 -2.40
CA LEU A 206 1.04 9.73 -3.25
C LEU A 206 -0.10 8.83 -2.77
N ARG A 207 -0.12 8.51 -1.47
CA ARG A 207 -1.12 7.61 -0.87
C ARG A 207 -2.51 8.21 -0.83
N ASP A 208 -2.63 9.44 -0.34
CA ASP A 208 -3.92 10.04 0.05
C ASP A 208 -4.55 10.85 -1.08
N ARG A 209 -3.74 11.35 -2.04
CA ARG A 209 -4.20 12.18 -3.16
C ARG A 209 -4.02 11.48 -4.50
N ALA A 210 -2.81 11.04 -4.85
CA ALA A 210 -2.56 10.50 -6.18
C ALA A 210 -3.29 9.16 -6.43
N VAL A 211 -3.26 8.22 -5.47
CA VAL A 211 -3.91 6.90 -5.64
C VAL A 211 -5.43 7.01 -5.93
N PRO A 212 -6.22 7.79 -5.17
CA PRO A 212 -7.64 8.00 -5.51
C PRO A 212 -7.85 8.61 -6.89
N LEU A 213 -6.99 9.53 -7.33
CA LEU A 213 -7.10 10.18 -8.65
C LEU A 213 -6.75 9.22 -9.78
N LEU A 214 -5.72 8.38 -9.63
CA LEU A 214 -5.36 7.35 -10.62
C LEU A 214 -6.49 6.34 -10.86
N LYS A 215 -7.32 6.09 -9.84
CA LYS A 215 -8.51 5.23 -9.90
C LYS A 215 -9.79 5.97 -10.28
N GLY A 216 -9.70 7.27 -10.56
CA GLY A 216 -10.81 8.10 -11.02
C GLY A 216 -11.09 7.95 -12.51
N THR A 217 -11.95 8.83 -13.02
CA THR A 217 -12.26 8.90 -14.46
C THR A 217 -11.68 10.19 -15.05
N TYR A 218 -10.98 10.09 -16.17
CA TYR A 218 -10.33 11.20 -16.87
C TYR A 218 -10.32 10.97 -18.39
N THR A 219 -10.12 12.05 -19.15
CA THR A 219 -9.84 11.99 -20.60
C THR A 219 -8.38 11.63 -20.84
N ASP A 220 -8.00 11.34 -22.09
CA ASP A 220 -6.60 11.00 -22.40
C ASP A 220 -5.61 12.10 -22.00
N ALA A 221 -5.91 13.35 -22.36
CA ALA A 221 -5.10 14.51 -22.01
C ALA A 221 -4.93 14.68 -20.50
N VAL A 222 -6.04 14.63 -19.74
CA VAL A 222 -6.03 14.76 -18.28
C VAL A 222 -5.30 13.58 -17.62
N GLY A 223 -5.46 12.37 -18.16
CA GLY A 223 -4.76 11.18 -17.69
C GLY A 223 -3.25 11.30 -17.86
N ARG A 224 -2.77 11.78 -19.02
CA ARG A 224 -1.34 11.98 -19.28
C ARG A 224 -0.72 12.98 -18.31
N GLU A 225 -1.38 14.10 -18.07
CA GLU A 225 -0.94 15.09 -17.08
C GLU A 225 -0.92 14.50 -15.66
N LEU A 226 -1.98 13.77 -15.26
CA LEU A 226 -2.05 13.09 -13.98
C LEU A 226 -0.90 12.08 -13.80
N PHE A 227 -0.60 11.27 -14.82
CA PHE A 227 0.51 10.31 -14.77
C PHE A 227 1.85 11.02 -14.67
N GLY A 228 2.05 12.14 -15.37
CA GLY A 228 3.28 12.94 -15.31
C GLY A 228 3.49 13.54 -13.91
N ALA A 229 2.47 14.18 -13.35
CA ALA A 229 2.50 14.74 -12.00
C ALA A 229 2.79 13.65 -10.95
N THR A 230 2.11 12.49 -11.08
CA THR A 230 2.30 11.37 -10.16
C THR A 230 3.68 10.71 -10.30
N ALA A 231 4.20 10.60 -11.53
CA ALA A 231 5.55 10.10 -11.79
C ALA A 231 6.61 11.01 -11.15
N GLN A 232 6.42 12.33 -11.25
CA GLN A 232 7.31 13.31 -10.64
C GLN A 232 7.29 13.23 -9.10
N LEU A 233 6.12 13.02 -8.47
CA LEU A 233 6.03 12.71 -7.04
C LEU A 233 6.71 11.38 -6.69
N GLY A 234 6.49 10.33 -7.49
CA GLY A 234 7.15 9.04 -7.32
C GLY A 234 8.68 9.15 -7.34
N ARG A 235 9.23 9.94 -8.27
CA ARG A 235 10.68 10.21 -8.37
C ARG A 235 11.20 10.93 -7.12
N LEU A 236 10.49 11.95 -6.62
CA LEU A 236 10.87 12.66 -5.40
C LEU A 236 10.85 11.73 -4.18
N ALA A 237 9.83 10.88 -4.06
CA ALA A 237 9.79 9.87 -3.00
C ALA A 237 10.96 8.89 -3.08
N GLY A 238 11.37 8.51 -4.29
CA GLY A 238 12.55 7.67 -4.52
C GLY A 238 13.84 8.35 -4.08
N TYR A 239 14.01 9.62 -4.44
CA TYR A 239 15.17 10.42 -4.03
C TYR A 239 15.24 10.57 -2.51
N SER A 240 14.13 10.93 -1.86
CA SER A 240 14.12 11.04 -0.40
C SER A 240 14.35 9.70 0.30
N ALA A 241 13.86 8.59 -0.26
CA ALA A 241 14.13 7.25 0.28
C ALA A 241 15.61 6.90 0.20
N TRP A 242 16.27 7.29 -0.89
CA TRP A 242 17.72 7.13 -1.06
C TRP A 242 18.50 7.89 0.01
N ASP A 243 18.17 9.16 0.24
CA ASP A 243 18.83 10.03 1.21
C ASP A 243 18.79 9.50 2.65
N VAL A 244 17.70 8.82 3.04
CA VAL A 244 17.55 8.22 4.38
C VAL A 244 18.06 6.78 4.46
N GLY A 245 18.73 6.28 3.42
CA GLY A 245 19.30 4.93 3.36
C GLY A 245 18.29 3.81 3.06
N ASP A 246 17.05 4.13 2.67
CA ASP A 246 16.05 3.16 2.22
C ASP A 246 16.19 2.87 0.72
N GLN A 247 17.26 2.17 0.38
CA GLN A 247 17.62 1.79 -0.98
C GLN A 247 16.56 0.92 -1.66
N ALA A 248 15.94 0.02 -0.90
CA ALA A 248 14.89 -0.87 -1.39
C ALA A 248 13.58 -0.12 -1.68
N GLY A 249 13.23 0.88 -0.85
CA GLY A 249 12.12 1.79 -1.11
C GLY A 249 12.39 2.69 -2.31
N ALA A 250 13.59 3.27 -2.40
CA ALA A 250 14.01 4.11 -3.52
C ALA A 250 13.84 3.39 -4.87
N GLN A 251 14.34 2.16 -4.95
CA GLN A 251 14.20 1.31 -6.13
C GLN A 251 12.74 1.12 -6.58
N ARG A 252 11.82 0.82 -5.65
CA ARG A 252 10.40 0.65 -5.98
C ARG A 252 9.78 1.94 -6.48
N HIS A 253 10.07 3.06 -5.80
CA HIS A 253 9.60 4.37 -6.21
C HIS A 253 10.06 4.75 -7.62
N TYR A 254 11.32 4.50 -7.96
CA TYR A 254 11.83 4.76 -9.32
C TYR A 254 11.18 3.88 -10.37
N ILE A 255 10.96 2.59 -10.10
CA ILE A 255 10.27 1.69 -11.04
C ILE A 255 8.85 2.18 -11.32
N GLN A 256 8.10 2.55 -10.26
CA GLN A 256 6.74 3.07 -10.43
C GLN A 256 6.73 4.43 -11.14
N ALA A 257 7.66 5.32 -10.81
CA ALA A 257 7.80 6.61 -11.48
C ALA A 257 8.10 6.45 -12.98
N LEU A 258 9.01 5.54 -13.34
CA LEU A 258 9.38 5.27 -14.73
C LEU A 258 8.18 4.73 -15.52
N ARG A 259 7.38 3.84 -14.92
CA ARG A 259 6.20 3.27 -15.58
C ARG A 259 5.11 4.32 -15.81
N LEU A 260 4.92 5.25 -14.87
CA LEU A 260 3.96 6.33 -14.99
C LEU A 260 4.45 7.43 -15.95
N ALA A 261 5.75 7.73 -16.01
CA ALA A 261 6.31 8.63 -17.01
C ALA A 261 6.06 8.10 -18.44
N ARG A 262 6.16 6.77 -18.63
CA ARG A 262 5.78 6.12 -19.89
C ARG A 262 4.29 6.27 -20.22
N ALA A 263 3.41 6.18 -19.23
CA ALA A 263 1.97 6.40 -19.41
C ALA A 263 1.68 7.88 -19.74
N ALA A 264 2.37 8.81 -19.09
CA ALA A 264 2.29 10.24 -19.40
C ALA A 264 2.73 10.56 -20.83
N GLY A 265 3.65 9.76 -21.37
CA GLY A 265 4.39 10.11 -22.59
C GLY A 265 5.50 11.15 -22.32
N ASP A 266 5.88 11.34 -21.06
CA ASP A 266 6.90 12.30 -20.63
C ASP A 266 8.29 11.66 -20.72
N VAL A 267 8.86 11.71 -21.91
CA VAL A 267 10.19 11.16 -22.21
C VAL A 267 11.30 11.83 -21.39
N PRO A 268 11.34 13.18 -21.25
CA PRO A 268 12.32 13.84 -20.38
C PRO A 268 12.28 13.37 -18.94
N LEU A 269 11.09 13.25 -18.33
CA LEU A 269 10.95 12.75 -16.96
C LEU A 269 11.40 11.29 -16.84
N GLY A 270 11.03 10.43 -17.79
CA GLY A 270 11.45 9.03 -17.78
C GLY A 270 12.98 8.87 -17.91
N ALA A 271 13.61 9.68 -18.76
CA ALA A 271 15.08 9.72 -18.86
C ALA A 271 15.73 10.19 -17.55
N TYR A 272 15.14 11.17 -16.87
CA TYR A 272 15.63 11.62 -15.56
C TYR A 272 15.49 10.51 -14.50
N VAL A 273 14.37 9.78 -14.46
CA VAL A 273 14.21 8.64 -13.55
C VAL A 273 15.27 7.56 -13.83
N LEU A 274 15.57 7.25 -15.10
CA LEU A 274 16.64 6.32 -15.46
C LEU A 274 18.01 6.78 -14.99
N ALA A 275 18.31 8.07 -15.11
CA ALA A 275 19.55 8.63 -14.55
C ALA A 275 19.59 8.48 -13.02
N SER A 276 18.49 8.72 -12.31
CA SER A 276 18.39 8.50 -10.87
C SER A 276 18.55 7.03 -10.46
N MET A 277 18.19 6.07 -11.32
CA MET A 277 18.38 4.63 -11.09
C MET A 277 19.84 4.17 -11.24
N SER A 278 20.72 5.04 -11.77
CA SER A 278 22.15 4.74 -11.98
C SER A 278 23.08 5.33 -10.91
N LEU A 279 22.53 6.12 -9.98
CA LEU A 279 23.21 6.60 -8.78
C LEU A 279 23.44 5.44 -7.79
#